data_AF-A0A0D7A5Z1-F1
#
_entry.id   AF-A0A0D7A5Z1-F1
#
_cell.length_a   1.000
_cell.length_b   1.000
_cell.length_c   1.000
_cell.angle_alpha   90.00
_cell.angle_beta   90.00
_cell.angle_gamma   90.00
#
_symmetry.space_group_name_H-M   'P 1'
#
loop_
_entity.id
_entity.type
_entity.pdbx_description
1 polymer ?
#
loop_
_entity_poly.entity_id
_entity_poly.type
_entity_poly.pdbx_seq_one_letter_code
_entity_poly.pdbx_strand_id
1 'polypeptide(L)'
;MAWRIGRAVALCRAKNEIDLVAETIIDASGGPAMAKLLFKGKIVAVERKTIKGHVYGEVVIRGSEETEFAGSSLKIPFKNENLVATRLSDAGEEIVVATVPDLICVCDSANGEAIGTPEYKYGLLVTVLGITGSDKWTAIPRGIEIGGPRAFGLDLDYIPLGVFTNPRSVIDEYWNQNAV
;
A
#
# COMPACT_ATOMS: atom_id res chain seq x y z
N MET A 1 13.10 -4.57 6.75
CA MET A 1 12.34 -4.05 5.59
C MET A 1 12.31 -2.53 5.56
N ALA A 2 11.75 -1.85 6.57
CA ALA A 2 11.58 -0.38 6.59
C ALA A 2 12.83 0.42 6.18
N TRP A 3 14.01 0.10 6.75
CA TRP A 3 15.26 0.77 6.35
C TRP A 3 15.59 0.63 4.86
N ARG A 4 15.33 -0.54 4.26
CA ARG A 4 15.62 -0.79 2.84
C ARG A 4 14.72 0.06 1.95
N ILE A 5 13.42 0.08 2.24
CA ILE A 5 12.44 0.91 1.53
C ILE A 5 12.84 2.39 1.65
N GLY A 6 13.11 2.87 2.87
CA GLY A 6 13.53 4.26 3.10
C GLY A 6 14.82 4.61 2.35
N ARG A 7 15.83 3.74 2.36
CA ARG A 7 17.06 3.92 1.57
C ARG A 7 16.77 3.96 0.08
N ALA A 8 15.90 3.08 -0.41
CA ALA A 8 15.58 2.97 -1.83
C ALA A 8 14.88 4.24 -2.34
N VAL A 9 13.88 4.74 -1.58
CA VAL A 9 13.22 6.03 -1.85
C VAL A 9 14.22 7.20 -1.78
N ALA A 10 15.08 7.25 -0.77
CA ALA A 10 16.08 8.31 -0.64
C ALA A 10 17.08 8.34 -1.82
N LEU A 11 17.52 7.17 -2.30
CA LEU A 11 18.41 7.06 -3.46
C LEU A 11 17.71 7.45 -4.77
N CYS A 12 16.48 7.00 -4.96
CA CYS A 12 15.64 7.36 -6.11
C CYS A 12 15.47 8.89 -6.21
N ARG A 13 15.20 9.55 -5.08
CA ARG A 13 15.15 11.02 -5.01
C ARG A 13 16.49 11.68 -5.31
N ALA A 14 17.58 11.19 -4.73
CA ALA A 14 18.92 11.75 -4.93
C ALA A 14 19.39 11.67 -6.39
N LYS A 15 18.89 10.67 -7.14
CA LYS A 15 19.20 10.47 -8.56
C LYS A 15 18.18 11.08 -9.52
N ASN A 16 17.12 11.70 -9.01
CA ASN A 16 16.01 12.23 -9.81
C ASN A 16 15.31 11.14 -10.66
N GLU A 17 15.18 9.93 -10.11
CA GLU A 17 14.58 8.75 -10.76
C GLU A 17 13.14 8.50 -10.26
N ILE A 18 12.37 9.55 -9.99
CA ILE A 18 11.07 9.48 -9.29
C ILE A 18 10.06 8.56 -9.99
N ASP A 19 10.11 8.45 -11.32
CA ASP A 19 9.23 7.56 -12.07
C ASP A 19 9.42 6.08 -11.70
N LEU A 20 10.61 5.71 -11.22
CA LEU A 20 10.95 4.35 -10.78
C LEU A 20 10.65 4.10 -9.30
N VAL A 21 10.08 5.07 -8.57
CA VAL A 21 9.93 4.96 -7.11
C VAL A 21 9.03 3.79 -6.70
N ALA A 22 7.99 3.49 -7.48
CA ALA A 22 7.09 2.36 -7.24
C ALA A 22 7.84 1.03 -7.36
N GLU A 23 8.56 0.82 -8.47
CA GLU A 23 9.37 -0.37 -8.75
C GLU A 23 10.45 -0.54 -7.69
N THR A 24 11.13 0.56 -7.35
CA THR A 24 12.17 0.61 -6.32
C THR A 24 11.65 0.19 -4.95
N ILE A 25 10.44 0.63 -4.56
CA ILE A 25 9.80 0.20 -3.31
C ILE A 25 9.41 -1.27 -3.37
N ILE A 26 8.86 -1.75 -4.50
CA ILE A 26 8.48 -3.16 -4.69
C ILE A 26 9.70 -4.06 -4.54
N ASP A 27 10.79 -3.75 -5.24
CA ASP A 27 12.04 -4.49 -5.16
C ASP A 27 12.62 -4.49 -3.74
N ALA A 28 12.64 -3.32 -3.10
CA ALA A 28 13.12 -3.20 -1.71
C ALA A 28 12.24 -3.93 -0.69
N SER A 29 10.97 -4.20 -1.03
CA SER A 29 10.02 -4.91 -0.18
C SER A 29 10.12 -6.43 -0.30
N GLY A 30 10.85 -6.97 -1.27
CA GLY A 30 10.93 -8.42 -1.56
C GLY A 30 10.58 -8.79 -3.00
N GLY A 31 10.38 -7.80 -3.88
CA GLY A 31 10.12 -7.98 -5.29
C GLY A 31 8.63 -8.20 -5.63
N PRO A 32 8.31 -8.41 -6.92
CA PRO A 32 6.94 -8.47 -7.43
C PRO A 32 6.11 -9.64 -6.90
N ALA A 33 6.76 -10.66 -6.32
CA ALA A 33 6.07 -11.74 -5.63
C ALA A 33 5.49 -11.32 -4.27
N MET A 34 6.05 -10.29 -3.63
CA MET A 34 5.66 -9.82 -2.31
C MET A 34 4.97 -8.45 -2.33
N ALA A 35 5.22 -7.62 -3.34
CA ALA A 35 4.63 -6.29 -3.45
C ALA A 35 4.17 -5.98 -4.88
N LYS A 36 3.11 -5.17 -5.02
CA LYS A 36 2.49 -4.84 -6.30
C LYS A 36 2.08 -3.38 -6.37
N LEU A 37 2.15 -2.80 -7.56
CA LEU A 37 1.47 -1.56 -7.87
C LEU A 37 -0.03 -1.84 -7.98
N LEU A 38 -0.84 -1.22 -7.12
CA LEU A 38 -2.30 -1.39 -7.14
C LEU A 38 -2.97 -0.29 -7.96
N PHE A 39 -2.43 0.93 -7.92
CA PHE A 39 -3.03 2.09 -8.57
C PHE A 39 -2.07 3.28 -8.66
N LYS A 40 -2.28 4.17 -9.64
CA LYS A 40 -1.62 5.47 -9.73
C LYS A 40 -2.64 6.52 -10.18
N GLY A 41 -2.69 7.66 -9.49
CA GLY A 41 -3.75 8.64 -9.76
C GLY A 41 -3.74 9.86 -8.86
N LYS A 42 -4.86 10.57 -8.83
CA LYS A 42 -5.07 11.77 -8.02
C LYS A 42 -6.18 11.56 -7.01
N ILE A 43 -5.98 11.97 -5.76
CA ILE A 43 -7.05 11.99 -4.75
C ILE A 43 -8.12 13.00 -5.19
N VAL A 44 -9.35 12.52 -5.39
CA VAL A 44 -10.50 13.33 -5.81
C VAL A 44 -11.57 13.48 -4.73
N ALA A 45 -11.54 12.66 -3.69
CA ALA A 45 -12.38 12.84 -2.52
C ALA A 45 -11.74 12.23 -1.28
N VAL A 46 -11.98 12.85 -0.12
CA VAL A 46 -11.64 12.28 1.18
C VAL A 46 -12.79 12.59 2.14
N GLU A 47 -13.49 11.55 2.59
CA GLU A 47 -14.54 11.67 3.59
C GLU A 47 -14.02 11.19 4.94
N ARG A 48 -14.42 11.87 6.03
CA ARG A 48 -14.06 11.49 7.40
C ARG A 48 -15.25 11.65 8.31
N LYS A 49 -15.48 10.64 9.16
CA LYS A 49 -16.52 10.60 10.19
C LYS A 49 -15.87 10.11 11.49
N THR A 50 -16.10 10.83 12.58
CA THR A 50 -15.62 10.39 13.90
C THR A 50 -16.73 9.59 14.57
N ILE A 51 -16.47 8.31 14.84
CA ILE A 51 -17.42 7.39 15.49
C ILE A 51 -16.74 6.84 16.74
N LYS A 52 -17.31 7.10 17.92
CA LYS A 52 -16.79 6.62 19.21
C LYS A 52 -15.28 6.87 19.39
N GLY A 53 -14.83 8.08 19.06
CA GLY A 53 -13.43 8.51 19.20
C GLY A 53 -12.46 7.96 18.13
N HIS A 54 -12.94 7.18 17.16
CA HIS A 54 -12.15 6.68 16.05
C HIS A 54 -12.54 7.40 14.76
N VAL A 55 -11.55 7.80 13.97
CA VAL A 55 -11.79 8.36 12.64
C VAL A 55 -11.97 7.20 11.69
N TYR A 56 -13.13 7.19 11.02
CA TYR A 56 -13.43 6.34 9.88
C TYR A 56 -13.46 7.26 8.67
N GLY A 57 -12.84 6.86 7.58
CA GLY A 57 -12.88 7.64 6.35
C GLY A 57 -12.81 6.79 5.11
N GLU A 58 -12.97 7.44 3.98
CA GLU A 58 -12.79 6.84 2.66
C GLU A 58 -12.02 7.84 1.80
N VAL A 59 -10.98 7.36 1.14
CA VAL A 59 -10.28 8.11 0.09
C VAL A 59 -10.66 7.55 -1.26
N VAL A 60 -10.95 8.45 -2.22
CA VAL A 60 -11.23 8.10 -3.61
C VAL A 60 -10.12 8.70 -4.47
N ILE A 61 -9.49 7.85 -5.27
CA ILE A 61 -8.39 8.20 -6.17
C ILE A 61 -8.86 7.97 -7.60
N ARG A 62 -8.80 8.99 -8.46
CA ARG A 62 -9.06 8.86 -9.89
C ARG A 62 -7.77 8.43 -10.60
N GLY A 63 -7.84 7.40 -11.44
CA GLY A 63 -6.68 6.89 -12.17
C GLY A 63 -6.05 7.93 -13.09
N SER A 64 -4.75 7.84 -13.28
CA SER A 64 -4.02 8.70 -14.22
C SER A 64 -4.35 8.31 -15.67
N GLU A 65 -4.67 9.29 -16.51
CA GLU A 65 -5.04 9.08 -17.92
C GLU A 65 -3.89 8.49 -18.76
N GLU A 66 -2.65 8.63 -18.31
CA GLU A 66 -1.44 8.12 -18.99
C GLU A 66 -1.04 6.70 -18.52
N THR A 67 -1.94 5.98 -17.85
CA THR A 67 -1.64 4.67 -17.26
C THR A 67 -2.76 3.66 -17.54
N GLU A 68 -2.53 2.38 -17.24
CA GLU A 68 -3.56 1.34 -17.28
C GLU A 68 -4.75 1.59 -16.33
N PHE A 69 -4.65 2.59 -15.45
CA PHE A 69 -5.70 2.97 -14.51
C PHE A 69 -6.67 4.02 -15.07
N ALA A 70 -6.44 4.51 -16.29
CA ALA A 70 -7.35 5.46 -16.95
C ALA A 70 -8.79 4.92 -17.00
N GLY A 71 -9.78 5.80 -16.86
CA GLY A 71 -11.19 5.39 -16.85
C GLY A 71 -11.60 4.55 -15.63
N SER A 72 -10.83 4.61 -14.52
CA SER A 72 -11.16 3.91 -13.28
C SER A 72 -10.87 4.77 -12.04
N SER A 73 -11.38 4.33 -10.90
CA SER A 73 -11.10 4.91 -9.58
C SER A 73 -10.76 3.83 -8.57
N LEU A 74 -9.99 4.19 -7.54
CA LEU A 74 -9.71 3.33 -6.40
C LEU A 74 -10.35 3.95 -5.16
N LYS A 75 -11.19 3.17 -4.48
CA LYS A 75 -11.77 3.51 -3.18
C LYS A 75 -11.05 2.74 -2.08
N ILE A 76 -10.67 3.47 -1.03
CA ILE A 76 -10.01 2.88 0.13
C ILE A 76 -10.69 3.41 1.41
N PRO A 77 -11.58 2.63 2.04
CA PRO A 77 -11.98 2.90 3.41
C PRO A 77 -10.80 2.70 4.37
N PHE A 78 -10.69 3.57 5.35
CA PHE A 78 -9.62 3.58 6.33
C PHE A 78 -10.13 3.89 7.75
N LYS A 79 -9.37 3.43 8.75
CA LYS A 79 -9.41 3.94 10.13
C LYS A 79 -8.09 4.62 10.46
N ASN A 80 -7.29 3.99 11.31
CA ASN A 80 -5.88 4.30 11.48
C ASN A 80 -5.04 3.78 10.30
N GLU A 81 -5.55 2.79 9.58
CA GLU A 81 -4.91 2.12 8.45
C GLU A 81 -5.91 1.94 7.30
N ASN A 82 -5.40 1.75 6.08
CA ASN A 82 -6.18 1.44 4.88
C ASN A 82 -6.65 -0.02 4.94
N LEU A 83 -7.96 -0.26 4.77
CA LEU A 83 -8.55 -1.59 5.06
C LEU A 83 -8.73 -2.47 3.82
N VAL A 84 -9.26 -1.88 2.75
CA VAL A 84 -9.50 -2.56 1.48
C VAL A 84 -9.30 -1.56 0.36
N ALA A 85 -8.71 -2.01 -0.74
CA ALA A 85 -8.58 -1.24 -1.96
C ALA A 85 -9.48 -1.85 -3.02
N THR A 86 -10.48 -1.08 -3.45
CA THR A 86 -11.45 -1.53 -4.44
C THR A 86 -11.39 -0.64 -5.67
N ARG A 87 -11.10 -1.25 -6.82
CA ARG A 87 -11.05 -0.58 -8.12
C ARG A 87 -12.42 -0.61 -8.77
N LEU A 88 -12.91 0.55 -9.19
CA LEU A 88 -14.16 0.71 -9.93
C LEU A 88 -13.86 1.27 -11.32
N SER A 89 -14.29 0.56 -12.37
CA SER A 89 -14.25 1.09 -13.74
C SER A 89 -15.41 2.05 -14.00
N ASP A 90 -15.28 2.92 -15.00
CA ASP A 90 -16.36 3.80 -15.45
C ASP A 90 -17.57 3.03 -15.99
N ALA A 91 -17.39 1.76 -16.37
CA ALA A 91 -18.46 0.84 -16.75
C ALA A 91 -19.22 0.28 -15.53
N GLY A 92 -18.78 0.57 -14.30
CA GLY A 92 -19.40 0.11 -13.06
C GLY A 92 -18.90 -1.25 -12.56
N GLU A 93 -17.84 -1.81 -13.15
CA GLU A 93 -17.23 -3.04 -12.64
C GLU A 93 -16.41 -2.75 -11.38
N GLU A 94 -16.62 -3.56 -10.34
CA GLU A 94 -15.97 -3.42 -9.05
C GLU A 94 -15.07 -4.64 -8.76
N ILE A 95 -13.79 -4.41 -8.48
CA ILE A 95 -12.80 -5.44 -8.21
C ILE A 95 -12.03 -5.07 -6.94
N VAL A 96 -12.09 -5.94 -5.93
CA VAL A 96 -11.21 -5.84 -4.76
C VAL A 96 -9.80 -6.22 -5.18
N VAL A 97 -8.86 -5.28 -5.08
CA VAL A 97 -7.46 -5.49 -5.50
C VAL A 97 -6.52 -5.76 -4.33
N ALA A 98 -6.89 -5.38 -3.10
CA ALA A 98 -6.13 -5.69 -1.89
C ALA A 98 -7.01 -5.55 -0.64
N THR A 99 -6.69 -6.30 0.41
CA THR A 99 -7.36 -6.22 1.73
C THR A 99 -6.37 -6.48 2.85
N VAL A 100 -6.63 -5.96 4.05
CA VAL A 100 -5.95 -6.40 5.28
C VAL A 100 -6.00 -7.93 5.45
N PRO A 101 -4.97 -8.58 6.00
CA PRO A 101 -3.77 -8.00 6.63
C PRO A 101 -2.65 -7.57 5.68
N ASP A 102 -2.84 -7.63 4.35
CA ASP A 102 -1.87 -7.04 3.43
C ASP A 102 -1.83 -5.52 3.60
N LEU A 103 -0.63 -4.95 3.57
CA LEU A 103 -0.43 -3.52 3.73
C LEU A 103 -0.79 -2.79 2.44
N ILE A 104 -1.78 -1.90 2.52
CA ILE A 104 -2.12 -0.95 1.46
C ILE A 104 -1.44 0.38 1.80
N CYS A 105 -0.40 0.75 1.05
CA CYS A 105 0.38 1.96 1.25
C CYS A 105 0.04 3.00 0.18
N VAL A 106 -0.32 4.20 0.59
CA VAL A 106 -0.53 5.34 -0.31
C VAL A 106 0.71 6.23 -0.21
N CYS A 107 1.42 6.40 -1.32
CA CYS A 107 2.64 7.21 -1.38
C CYS A 107 2.43 8.44 -2.27
N ASP A 108 3.08 9.54 -1.94
CA ASP A 108 3.16 10.71 -2.82
C ASP A 108 3.94 10.34 -4.09
N SER A 109 3.33 10.51 -5.26
CA SER A 109 3.96 10.17 -6.54
C SER A 109 5.17 11.04 -6.87
N ALA A 110 5.31 12.22 -6.28
CA ALA A 110 6.40 13.16 -6.57
C ALA A 110 7.68 12.85 -5.80
N ASN A 111 7.62 12.11 -4.69
CA ASN A 111 8.78 11.86 -3.85
C ASN A 111 8.85 10.46 -3.21
N GLY A 112 7.79 9.65 -3.32
CA GLY A 112 7.72 8.30 -2.77
C GLY A 112 7.49 8.21 -1.26
N GLU A 113 7.28 9.34 -0.57
CA GLU A 113 6.97 9.34 0.86
C GLU A 113 5.58 8.76 1.12
N ALA A 114 5.45 7.95 2.16
CA ALA A 114 4.17 7.41 2.57
C ALA A 114 3.29 8.54 3.15
N ILE A 115 2.04 8.59 2.72
CA ILE A 115 1.05 9.56 3.21
C ILE A 115 0.19 8.87 4.26
N GLY A 116 0.18 9.39 5.49
CA GLY A 116 -0.70 8.88 6.53
C GLY A 116 -2.18 9.18 6.24
N THR A 117 -3.10 8.36 6.76
CA THR A 117 -4.55 8.60 6.61
C THR A 117 -5.02 10.00 7.11
N PRO A 118 -4.41 10.62 8.15
CA PRO A 118 -4.73 12.00 8.52
C PRO A 118 -4.32 13.04 7.48
N GLU A 119 -3.34 12.71 6.62
CA GLU A 119 -2.71 13.62 5.67
C GLU A 119 -3.37 13.58 4.28
N TYR A 120 -4.25 12.61 4.02
CA TYR A 120 -5.00 12.55 2.76
C TYR A 120 -5.77 13.84 2.49
N LYS A 121 -5.48 14.45 1.34
CA LYS A 121 -6.07 15.70 0.88
C LYS A 121 -6.40 15.61 -0.60
N TYR A 122 -7.46 16.31 -0.99
CA TYR A 122 -7.81 16.48 -2.40
C TYR A 122 -6.62 17.02 -3.20
N GLY A 123 -6.43 16.50 -4.41
CA GLY A 123 -5.44 17.00 -5.36
C GLY A 123 -4.07 16.35 -5.26
N LEU A 124 -3.77 15.58 -4.21
CA LEU A 124 -2.49 14.85 -4.13
C LEU A 124 -2.39 13.80 -5.24
N LEU A 125 -1.25 13.79 -5.93
CA LEU A 125 -0.88 12.73 -6.86
C LEU A 125 -0.26 11.60 -6.06
N VAL A 126 -0.81 10.40 -6.21
CA VAL A 126 -0.48 9.27 -5.36
C VAL A 126 -0.26 7.98 -6.16
N THR A 127 0.66 7.19 -5.64
CA THR A 127 0.91 5.81 -6.05
C THR A 127 0.47 4.90 -4.90
N VAL A 128 -0.38 3.92 -5.19
CA VAL A 128 -0.87 2.96 -4.21
C VAL A 128 -0.18 1.62 -4.40
N LEU A 129 0.49 1.15 -3.36
CA LEU A 129 1.21 -0.11 -3.34
C LEU A 129 0.54 -1.09 -2.38
N GLY A 130 0.52 -2.36 -2.75
CA GLY A 130 0.12 -3.46 -1.89
C GLY A 130 1.36 -4.28 -1.51
N ILE A 131 1.52 -4.60 -0.23
CA ILE A 131 2.63 -5.43 0.27
C ILE A 131 2.03 -6.59 1.08
N THR A 132 2.38 -7.81 0.70
CA THR A 132 1.89 -9.04 1.35
C THR A 132 2.20 -9.04 2.85
N GLY A 133 1.19 -9.32 3.65
CA GLY A 133 1.26 -9.44 5.09
C GLY A 133 2.14 -10.62 5.52
N SER A 134 2.76 -10.48 6.69
CA SER A 134 3.59 -11.55 7.26
C SER A 134 2.80 -12.85 7.41
N ASP A 135 3.48 -13.96 7.16
CA ASP A 135 3.04 -15.32 7.50
C ASP A 135 2.49 -15.46 8.93
N LYS A 136 2.97 -14.66 9.89
CA LYS A 136 2.43 -14.58 11.25
C LYS A 136 0.93 -14.23 11.30
N TRP A 137 0.44 -13.46 10.32
CA TRP A 137 -0.97 -13.11 10.18
C TRP A 137 -1.72 -14.03 9.24
N THR A 138 -1.05 -14.54 8.20
CA THR A 138 -1.72 -15.18 7.05
C THR A 138 -1.62 -16.71 7.04
N ALA A 139 -0.62 -17.31 7.71
CA ALA A 139 -0.39 -18.75 7.69
C ALA A 139 -1.31 -19.55 8.62
N ILE A 140 -1.94 -18.88 9.59
CA ILE A 140 -2.86 -19.52 10.54
C ILE A 140 -4.27 -18.88 10.47
N PRO A 141 -5.35 -19.67 10.55
CA PRO A 141 -6.71 -19.14 10.48
C PRO A 141 -7.00 -18.06 11.52
N ARG A 142 -6.45 -18.21 12.73
CA ARG A 142 -6.63 -17.24 13.82
C ARG A 142 -6.07 -15.86 13.49
N GLY A 143 -4.97 -15.78 12.74
CA GLY A 143 -4.38 -14.51 12.33
C GLY A 143 -5.30 -13.75 11.37
N ILE A 144 -5.91 -14.47 10.43
CA ILE A 144 -6.90 -13.92 9.49
C ILE A 144 -8.20 -13.54 10.24
N GLU A 145 -8.62 -14.33 11.22
CA GLU A 145 -9.83 -14.04 12.01
C GLU A 145 -9.75 -12.70 12.76
N ILE A 146 -8.56 -12.33 13.26
CA ILE A 146 -8.36 -11.12 14.07
C ILE A 146 -7.78 -9.93 13.27
N GLY A 147 -7.07 -10.19 12.17
CA GLY A 147 -6.39 -9.18 11.37
C GLY A 147 -6.87 -9.08 9.92
N GLY A 148 -7.77 -9.96 9.49
CA GLY A 148 -8.35 -9.97 8.16
C GLY A 148 -9.64 -9.15 8.04
N PRO A 149 -10.27 -9.13 6.87
CA PRO A 149 -11.32 -8.16 6.52
C PRO A 149 -12.53 -8.24 7.47
N ARG A 150 -12.96 -9.46 7.81
CA ARG A 150 -14.10 -9.70 8.72
C ARG A 150 -13.87 -9.12 10.12
N ALA A 151 -12.63 -9.09 10.62
CA ALA A 151 -12.29 -8.49 11.91
C ALA A 151 -12.55 -6.98 11.94
N PHE A 152 -12.46 -6.33 10.78
CA PHE A 152 -12.73 -4.91 10.60
C PHE A 152 -14.17 -4.61 10.19
N GLY A 153 -15.04 -5.62 10.10
CA GLY A 153 -16.44 -5.49 9.73
C GLY A 153 -16.70 -5.49 8.21
N LEU A 154 -15.74 -5.98 7.42
CA LEU A 154 -15.91 -6.17 5.98
C LEU A 154 -16.36 -7.62 5.70
N ASP A 155 -17.48 -7.80 5.00
CA ASP A 155 -17.95 -9.13 4.58
C ASP A 155 -17.19 -9.60 3.32
N LEU A 156 -15.89 -9.82 3.49
CA LEU A 156 -14.96 -10.26 2.44
C LEU A 156 -14.07 -11.37 2.99
N ASP A 157 -13.74 -12.33 2.12
CA ASP A 157 -12.70 -13.32 2.41
C ASP A 157 -11.32 -12.74 2.06
N TYR A 158 -10.32 -13.07 2.88
CA TYR A 158 -8.95 -12.65 2.63
C TYR A 158 -8.35 -13.42 1.45
N ILE A 159 -7.88 -12.68 0.45
CA ILE A 159 -7.14 -13.20 -0.69
C ILE A 159 -5.75 -12.57 -0.68
N PRO A 160 -4.67 -13.35 -0.50
CA PRO A 160 -3.32 -12.81 -0.47
C PRO A 160 -2.93 -12.11 -1.77
N LEU A 161 -2.27 -10.95 -1.65
CA LEU A 161 -1.66 -10.26 -2.78
C LEU A 161 -0.53 -11.07 -3.43
N GLY A 162 0.20 -11.83 -2.62
CA GLY A 162 1.37 -12.57 -3.06
C GLY A 162 1.93 -13.49 -1.99
N VAL A 163 3.23 -13.72 -2.04
CA VAL A 163 3.96 -14.63 -1.14
C VAL A 163 4.87 -13.81 -0.23
N PHE A 164 4.70 -13.99 1.08
CA PHE A 164 5.58 -13.36 2.06
C PHE A 164 6.99 -13.94 1.97
N THR A 165 8.00 -13.07 1.97
CA THR A 165 9.40 -13.47 2.07
C THR A 165 10.06 -12.72 3.22
N ASN A 166 10.97 -13.40 3.93
CA ASN A 166 11.67 -12.75 5.03
C ASN A 166 12.62 -11.67 4.48
N PRO A 167 12.51 -10.42 4.96
CA PRO A 167 13.39 -9.36 4.50
C PRO A 167 14.83 -9.63 4.96
N ARG A 168 15.80 -9.46 4.06
CA ARG A 168 17.23 -9.60 4.40
C ARG A 168 17.61 -8.64 5.53
N SER A 169 18.18 -9.17 6.61
CA SER A 169 18.71 -8.40 7.74
C SER A 169 19.73 -7.37 7.25
N VAL A 170 19.59 -6.12 7.73
CA VAL A 170 20.58 -5.06 7.47
C VAL A 170 21.81 -5.23 8.34
N ILE A 171 21.65 -5.82 9.53
CA ILE A 171 22.78 -6.15 10.41
C ILE A 171 23.65 -7.20 9.70
N ASP A 172 23.06 -8.30 9.23
CA ASP A 172 23.81 -9.38 8.59
C ASP A 172 24.51 -8.93 7.30
N GLU A 173 23.94 -7.94 6.59
CA GLU A 173 24.53 -7.38 5.38
C GLU A 173 25.72 -6.45 5.68
N TYR A 174 25.59 -5.53 6.65
CA TYR A 174 26.54 -4.43 6.83
C TYR A 174 27.45 -4.55 8.05
N TRP A 175 27.11 -5.36 9.06
CA TRP A 175 27.86 -5.45 10.32
C TRP A 175 29.26 -6.04 10.15
N ASN A 176 29.43 -7.04 9.26
CA ASN A 176 30.70 -7.74 9.08
C ASN A 176 31.59 -7.18 7.96
N GLN A 177 31.23 -6.06 7.34
CA GLN A 177 32.02 -5.51 6.22
C GLN A 177 33.26 -4.70 6.65
N ASN A 178 33.46 -4.47 7.96
CA ASN A 178 34.57 -3.68 8.51
C ASN A 178 35.42 -4.43 9.56
N ALA A 179 35.36 -5.77 9.62
CA ALA A 179 36.27 -6.56 10.44
C ALA A 179 37.55 -6.87 9.64
N VAL A 180 38.41 -5.86 9.48
CA VAL A 180 39.82 -6.00 9.07
C VAL A 180 40.67 -5.26 10.07
#